data_AF-A0A662WA34-F1
#
_entry.id   AF-A0A662WA34-F1
#
_cell.length_a   1.000
_cell.length_b   1.000
_cell.length_c   1.000
_cell.angle_alpha   90.00
_cell.angle_beta   90.00
_cell.angle_gamma   90.00
#
_symmetry.space_group_name_H-M   'P 1'
#
loop_
_entity.id
_entity.type
_entity.pdbx_description
1 polymer ?
#
loop_
_entity_poly.entity_id
_entity_poly.type
_entity_poly.pdbx_seq_one_letter_code
_entity_poly.pdbx_strand_id
1 'polypeptide(L)'
;MVALYRIDGIPVFLRVNASKREIVGILYWLEGQIREMLHQIFSRNLSEASFRFGDVRIHMYPVSRTLVLSIMANDEVSMYKLEVDV
;
A
#
# COMPACT_ATOMS: atom_id res chain seq x y z
N MET A 1 -1.17 8.67 2.74
CA MET A 1 -0.17 8.48 1.65
C MET A 1 -0.73 7.48 0.66
N VAL A 2 -0.45 7.65 -0.62
CA VAL A 2 -0.94 6.76 -1.68
C VAL A 2 0.23 6.38 -2.58
N ALA A 3 0.32 5.11 -2.93
CA ALA A 3 1.32 4.58 -3.84
C ALA A 3 0.67 3.61 -4.82
N LEU A 4 1.08 3.64 -6.09
CA LEU A 4 0.69 2.64 -7.08
C LEU A 4 1.91 1.82 -7.43
N TYR A 5 1.82 0.51 -7.25
CA TYR A 5 2.90 -0.42 -7.54
C TYR A 5 2.56 -1.29 -8.74
N ARG A 6 3.57 -1.64 -9.52
CA ARG A 6 3.52 -2.81 -10.39
C ARG A 6 3.67 -4.07 -9.56
N ILE A 7 3.18 -5.21 -10.06
CA ILE A 7 3.30 -6.53 -9.42
C ILE A 7 4.76 -6.98 -9.16
N ASP A 8 5.74 -6.38 -9.84
CA ASP A 8 7.17 -6.61 -9.60
C ASP A 8 7.75 -5.77 -8.46
N GLY A 9 6.93 -4.97 -7.78
CA GLY A 9 7.31 -4.13 -6.65
C GLY A 9 7.78 -2.72 -7.03
N ILE A 10 7.84 -2.39 -8.32
CA ILE A 10 8.27 -1.06 -8.76
C ILE A 10 7.14 -0.03 -8.55
N PRO A 11 7.37 1.06 -7.78
CA PRO A 11 6.39 2.13 -7.66
C PRO A 11 6.26 2.89 -8.99
N VAL A 12 5.04 2.96 -9.51
CA VAL A 12 4.67 3.74 -10.71
C VAL A 12 4.25 5.15 -10.32
N PHE A 13 3.62 5.30 -9.16
CA PHE A 13 3.18 6.58 -8.64
C PHE A 13 3.35 6.59 -7.12
N LEU A 14 3.75 7.75 -6.60
CA LEU A 14 3.89 7.96 -5.17
C LEU A 14 3.42 9.37 -4.82
N ARG A 15 2.39 9.47 -3.98
CA ARG A 15 1.94 10.72 -3.36
C ARG A 15 2.10 10.61 -1.87
N VAL A 16 3.07 11.35 -1.35
CA VAL A 16 3.31 11.40 0.08
C VAL A 16 3.21 12.81 0.63
N ASN A 17 2.37 12.96 1.64
CA ASN A 17 2.24 14.18 2.43
C ASN A 17 2.84 13.92 3.82
N ALA A 18 4.11 13.53 3.88
CA ALA A 18 4.86 13.26 5.12
C ALA A 18 6.35 13.64 4.93
N SER A 19 7.12 13.71 6.02
CA SER A 19 8.54 14.04 5.90
C SER A 19 9.33 12.88 5.27
N LYS A 20 10.40 13.19 4.50
CA LYS A 20 11.26 12.16 3.89
C LYS A 20 11.74 11.11 4.90
N ARG A 21 11.96 11.49 6.16
CA ARG A 21 12.49 10.62 7.21
C ARG A 21 11.49 9.55 7.65
N GLU A 22 10.22 9.93 7.78
CA GLU A 22 9.12 8.99 8.13
C GLU A 22 8.85 8.00 6.99
N ILE A 23 9.03 8.45 5.75
CA ILE A 23 8.68 7.69 4.55
C ILE A 23 9.73 6.62 4.23
N VAL A 24 11.02 6.93 4.45
CA VAL A 24 12.11 6.02 4.09
C VAL A 24 11.99 4.67 4.80
N GLY A 25 11.64 4.66 6.09
CA GLY A 25 11.47 3.41 6.84
C GLY A 25 10.30 2.56 6.31
N ILE A 26 9.18 3.21 6.00
CA ILE A 26 7.99 2.53 5.45
C ILE A 26 8.27 2.02 4.04
N LEU A 27 8.90 2.82 3.17
CA LEU A 27 9.24 2.41 1.81
C LEU A 27 10.23 1.25 1.79
N TYR A 28 11.24 1.25 2.67
CA TYR A 28 12.22 0.18 2.76
C TYR A 28 11.61 -1.12 3.28
N TRP A 29 10.74 -1.04 4.30
CA TRP A 29 9.96 -2.20 4.76
C TRP A 29 9.03 -2.73 3.66
N LEU A 30 8.35 -1.82 2.98
CA LEU A 30 7.48 -2.14 1.84
C LEU A 30 8.27 -2.82 0.73
N GLU A 31 9.45 -2.36 0.35
CA GLU A 31 10.23 -2.97 -0.74
C GLU A 31 10.49 -4.47 -0.52
N GLY A 32 10.74 -4.89 0.73
CA GLY A 32 10.92 -6.30 1.09
C GLY A 32 9.61 -7.12 1.12
N GLN A 33 8.52 -6.54 1.62
CA GLN A 33 7.25 -7.25 1.83
C GLN A 33 6.28 -7.17 0.63
N ILE A 34 6.36 -6.09 -0.14
CA ILE A 34 5.50 -5.79 -1.28
C ILE A 34 5.58 -6.90 -2.31
N ARG A 35 6.77 -7.37 -2.68
CA ARG A 35 6.88 -8.36 -3.75
C ARG A 35 6.12 -9.65 -3.42
N GLU A 36 6.26 -10.13 -2.19
CA GLU A 36 5.57 -11.33 -1.74
C GLU A 36 4.06 -11.11 -1.59
N MET A 37 3.66 -9.96 -1.06
CA MET A 37 2.27 -9.55 -1.00
C MET A 37 1.60 -9.43 -2.36
N LEU A 38 2.23 -8.73 -3.31
CA LEU A 38 1.75 -8.57 -4.67
C LEU A 38 1.60 -9.94 -5.34
N HIS A 39 2.57 -10.83 -5.10
CA HIS A 39 2.49 -12.20 -5.56
C HIS A 39 1.31 -12.95 -4.94
N GLN A 40 1.02 -12.78 -3.65
CA GLN A 40 -0.14 -13.42 -3.00
C GLN A 40 -1.48 -12.84 -3.48
N ILE A 41 -1.59 -11.52 -3.61
CA ILE A 41 -2.78 -10.85 -4.16
C ILE A 41 -3.08 -11.40 -5.56
N PHE A 42 -2.07 -11.49 -6.42
CA PHE A 42 -2.23 -11.99 -7.78
C PHE A 42 -2.49 -13.50 -7.84
N SER A 43 -1.68 -14.32 -7.16
CA SER A 43 -1.77 -15.79 -7.23
C SER A 43 -3.04 -16.36 -6.59
N ARG A 44 -3.55 -15.69 -5.54
CA ARG A 44 -4.78 -16.11 -4.84
C ARG A 44 -6.01 -15.32 -5.27
N ASN A 45 -5.86 -14.43 -6.25
CA ASN A 45 -6.93 -13.58 -6.77
C ASN A 45 -7.66 -12.82 -5.64
N LEU A 46 -6.89 -12.26 -4.70
CA LEU A 46 -7.43 -11.53 -3.55
C LEU A 46 -7.99 -10.18 -4.02
N SER A 47 -9.13 -9.77 -3.45
CA SER A 47 -9.73 -8.45 -3.71
C SER A 47 -9.04 -7.33 -2.93
N GLU A 48 -8.40 -7.65 -1.80
CA GLU A 48 -7.69 -6.70 -0.96
C GLU A 48 -6.69 -7.40 -0.03
N ALA A 49 -5.77 -6.63 0.54
CA ALA A 49 -4.92 -7.05 1.64
C ALA A 49 -4.59 -5.86 2.56
N SER A 50 -4.50 -6.07 3.88
CA SER A 50 -4.25 -5.00 4.86
C SER A 50 -3.17 -5.35 5.87
N PHE A 51 -2.31 -4.38 6.21
CA PHE A 51 -1.15 -4.56 7.09
C PHE A 51 -1.07 -3.40 8.08
N ARG A 52 -0.50 -3.66 9.26
CA ARG A 52 -0.20 -2.64 10.25
C ARG A 52 1.31 -2.61 10.49
N PHE A 53 1.90 -1.42 10.40
CA PHE A 53 3.28 -1.13 10.73
C PHE A 53 3.32 0.04 11.73
N GLY A 54 3.55 -0.27 13.00
CA GLY A 54 3.35 0.70 14.08
C GLY A 54 1.91 1.23 14.06
N ASP A 55 1.77 2.56 14.02
CA ASP A 55 0.47 3.25 13.95
C ASP A 55 -0.03 3.46 12.50
N VAL A 56 0.74 2.98 11.51
CA VAL A 56 0.37 3.10 10.10
C VAL A 56 -0.35 1.83 9.64
N ARG A 57 -1.55 2.00 9.11
CA ARG A 57 -2.29 0.97 8.39
C ARG A 57 -2.09 1.12 6.90
N ILE A 58 -1.86 0.01 6.22
CA ILE A 58 -1.57 -0.08 4.80
C ILE A 58 -2.62 -1.00 4.17
N HIS A 59 -3.44 -0.47 3.28
CA HIS A 59 -4.41 -1.21 2.49
C HIS A 59 -3.89 -1.35 1.07
N MET A 60 -4.08 -2.51 0.47
CA MET A 60 -3.62 -2.83 -0.86
C MET A 60 -4.75 -3.44 -1.69
N TYR A 61 -5.03 -2.80 -2.82
CA TYR A 61 -6.11 -3.15 -3.74
C TYR A 61 -5.55 -3.41 -5.13
N PRO A 62 -5.78 -4.59 -5.75
CA PRO A 62 -5.45 -4.77 -7.15
C PRO A 62 -6.33 -3.85 -8.02
N VAL A 63 -5.69 -2.99 -8.80
CA VAL A 63 -6.38 -2.09 -9.75
C VAL A 63 -6.43 -2.72 -11.14
N SER A 64 -5.46 -3.58 -11.45
CA SER A 64 -5.41 -4.36 -12.69
C SER A 64 -4.64 -5.66 -12.45
N ARG A 65 -4.47 -6.47 -13.51
CA ARG A 65 -3.63 -7.67 -13.45
C ARG A 65 -2.17 -7.40 -13.08
N THR A 66 -1.69 -6.18 -13.27
CA THR A 66 -0.28 -5.83 -13.08
C THR A 66 -0.07 -4.67 -12.13
N LEU A 67 -1.13 -4.10 -11.57
CA LEU A 67 -1.08 -2.92 -10.71
C LEU A 67 -1.82 -3.13 -9.40
N VAL A 68 -1.22 -2.63 -8.33
CA VAL A 68 -1.78 -2.64 -6.98
C VAL A 68 -1.67 -1.25 -6.37
N LEU A 69 -2.79 -0.71 -5.94
CA LEU A 69 -2.91 0.54 -5.22
C LEU A 69 -2.67 0.26 -3.74
N SER A 70 -1.71 0.95 -3.15
CA SER A 70 -1.45 0.95 -1.72
C SER A 70 -1.86 2.30 -1.11
N ILE A 71 -2.66 2.25 -0.07
CA ILE A 71 -3.11 3.42 0.68
C ILE A 71 -2.64 3.26 2.11
N MET A 72 -1.94 4.27 2.62
CA MET A 72 -1.38 4.27 3.95
C MET A 72 -2.00 5.41 4.75
N ALA A 73 -2.56 5.08 5.90
CA ALA A 73 -3.15 6.03 6.83
C ALA A 73 -2.57 5.79 8.23
N ASN A 74 -2.34 6.86 8.98
CA ASN A 74 -2.11 6.73 10.41
C ASN A 74 -3.46 6.38 11.07
N ASP A 75 -3.50 5.54 12.09
CA ASP A 75 -4.73 5.08 12.75
C ASP A 75 -5.57 6.28 13.30
N GLU A 76 -4.96 7.45 13.53
CA GLU A 76 -5.65 8.71 13.89
C GLU A 76 -6.41 9.38 12.73
N VAL A 77 -6.04 9.09 11.48
CA VAL A 77 -6.68 9.64 10.28
C VAL A 77 -7.79 8.68 9.84
N SER A 78 -9.04 9.11 9.97
CA SER A 78 -10.26 8.31 9.69
C SER A 78 -10.17 7.48 8.41
N MET A 79 -9.83 6.20 8.59
CA MET A 79 -10.02 5.08 7.65
C MET A 79 -11.45 5.04 7.09
N TYR A 80 -12.42 5.56 7.85
CA TYR A 80 -13.84 5.63 7.49
C TYR A 80 -14.13 6.43 6.22
N LYS A 81 -13.28 7.40 5.85
CA LYS A 81 -13.45 8.16 4.60
C LYS A 81 -12.96 7.39 3.37
N LEU A 82 -12.10 6.39 3.56
CA LEU A 82 -11.48 5.65 2.46
C LEU A 82 -12.36 4.51 1.95
N GLU A 83 -13.14 3.87 2.83
CA GLU A 83 -14.09 2.81 2.43
C GLU A 83 -15.30 3.33 1.65
N VAL A 84 -15.57 4.63 1.70
CA VAL A 84 -16.74 5.26 1.04
C VAL A 84 -16.43 5.69 -0.40
N ASP A 85 -15.16 5.89 -0.74
CA ASP A 85 -14.73 6.50 -2.01
C ASP A 85 -13.95 5.56 -2.96
N VAL A 86 -13.70 4.29 -2.57
CA VAL A 86 -12.96 3.30 -3.38
C VAL A 86 -13.88 2.23 -3.94
#